data_AF-A0A6C0F2Q8-F1
#
_entry.id   AF-A0A6C0F2Q8-F1
#
_cell.length_a   1.000
_cell.length_b   1.000
_cell.length_c   1.000
_cell.angle_alpha   90.00
_cell.angle_beta   90.00
_cell.angle_gamma   90.00
#
_symmetry.space_group_name_H-M   'P 1'
#
loop_
_entity.id
_entity.type
_entity.pdbx_description
1 polymer ?
#
loop_
_entity_poly.entity_id
_entity_poly.type
_entity_poly.pdbx_seq_one_letter_code
_entity_poly.pdbx_strand_id
1 'polypeptide(L)'
;MSYSDLAVAIIATAIFTVAFLAIYKYLINPQKVLTLAKSQCPDRWSYNSLTKQCEPQYQTHCTAFDPNATTLQTASAKCNVAQSCGTSWPGNCP
;
A
#
# COMPACT_ATOMS: atom_id res chain seq x y z
N MET A 1 -16.29 -14.98 -49.66
CA MET A 1 -16.42 -14.24 -48.39
C MET A 1 -16.54 -12.77 -48.76
N SER A 2 -17.67 -12.14 -48.44
CA SER A 2 -17.92 -10.74 -48.80
C SER A 2 -17.10 -9.82 -47.88
N TYR A 3 -16.78 -8.62 -48.38
CA TYR A 3 -16.12 -7.58 -47.58
C TYR A 3 -16.91 -7.25 -46.29
N SER A 4 -18.24 -7.33 -46.36
CA SER A 4 -19.13 -7.21 -45.20
C SER A 4 -18.86 -8.27 -44.13
N ASP A 5 -18.62 -9.52 -44.53
CA ASP A 5 -18.42 -10.63 -43.61
C ASP A 5 -17.07 -10.50 -42.89
N LEU A 6 -16.05 -10.05 -43.63
CA LEU A 6 -14.73 -9.74 -43.08
C LEU A 6 -14.81 -8.58 -42.07
N ALA A 7 -15.51 -7.51 -42.43
CA ALA A 7 -15.67 -6.34 -41.56
C ALA A 7 -16.41 -6.69 -40.26
N VAL A 8 -17.49 -7.47 -40.34
CA VAL A 8 -18.24 -7.95 -39.17
C VAL A 8 -17.36 -8.82 -38.27
N ALA A 9 -16.57 -9.73 -38.85
CA ALA A 9 -15.65 -10.57 -38.07
C ALA A 9 -14.59 -9.75 -37.32
N ILE A 10 -14.01 -8.74 -37.98
CA ILE A 10 -13.01 -7.86 -37.36
C ILE A 10 -13.63 -7.06 -36.20
N ILE A 11 -14.81 -6.46 -36.43
CA ILE A 11 -15.50 -5.65 -35.41
C ILE A 11 -15.90 -6.52 -34.21
N ALA A 12 -16.47 -7.70 -34.46
CA ALA A 12 -16.84 -8.63 -33.40
C ALA A 12 -15.62 -9.04 -32.56
N THR A 13 -14.51 -9.39 -33.21
CA THR A 13 -13.27 -9.78 -32.54
C THR A 13 -12.72 -8.65 -31.67
N ALA A 14 -12.75 -7.40 -32.17
CA ALA A 14 -12.31 -6.24 -31.40
C ALA A 14 -13.18 -6.01 -30.16
N ILE A 15 -14.51 -6.11 -30.29
CA ILE A 15 -15.45 -5.94 -29.17
C ILE A 15 -15.24 -7.02 -28.11
N PHE A 16 -15.17 -8.29 -28.51
CA PHE A 16 -14.92 -9.39 -27.57
C PHE A 16 -13.57 -9.24 -26.87
N THR A 17 -12.53 -8.84 -27.59
CA THR A 17 -11.20 -8.61 -27.00
C THR A 17 -11.23 -7.51 -25.95
N VAL A 18 -11.86 -6.37 -26.23
CA VAL A 18 -11.99 -5.27 -25.27
C VAL A 18 -12.83 -5.69 -24.06
N ALA A 19 -13.93 -6.42 -24.28
CA ALA A 19 -14.77 -6.94 -23.21
C ALA A 19 -13.99 -7.91 -22.31
N PHE A 20 -13.23 -8.85 -22.87
CA PHE A 20 -12.41 -9.77 -22.10
C PHE A 20 -11.30 -9.05 -21.33
N LEU A 21 -10.66 -8.05 -21.91
CA LEU A 21 -9.66 -7.24 -21.21
C LEU A 21 -10.27 -6.45 -20.04
N ALA A 22 -11.47 -5.91 -20.21
CA ALA A 22 -12.19 -5.25 -19.13
C ALA A 22 -12.54 -6.24 -18.01
N ILE A 23 -13.10 -7.40 -18.35
CA ILE A 23 -13.41 -8.47 -17.39
C ILE A 23 -12.15 -8.90 -16.65
N TYR A 24 -11.05 -9.14 -17.36
CA TYR A 24 -9.78 -9.52 -16.76
C TYR A 24 -9.27 -8.46 -15.79
N LYS A 25 -9.34 -7.18 -16.16
CA LYS A 25 -8.91 -6.07 -15.31
C LYS A 25 -9.78 -5.88 -14.06
N TYR A 26 -11.11 -6.03 -14.18
CA TYR A 26 -12.04 -5.69 -13.10
C TYR A 26 -12.44 -6.87 -12.21
N LEU A 27 -12.54 -8.08 -12.77
CA LEU A 27 -12.98 -9.27 -12.03
C LEU A 27 -11.81 -10.17 -11.63
N ILE A 28 -10.83 -10.37 -12.52
CA ILE A 28 -9.80 -11.40 -12.34
C ILE A 28 -8.53 -10.82 -11.70
N ASN A 29 -8.15 -9.60 -12.06
CA ASN A 29 -6.97 -8.93 -11.54
C ASN A 29 -7.34 -7.71 -10.67
N PRO A 30 -7.96 -7.92 -9.49
CA PRO A 30 -8.16 -6.84 -8.53
C PRO A 30 -6.82 -6.46 -7.91
N GLN A 31 -5.92 -5.88 -8.68
CA GLN A 31 -4.83 -5.06 -8.13
C GLN A 31 -5.44 -3.75 -7.65
N LYS A 32 -6.28 -3.84 -6.62
CA LYS A 32 -6.38 -2.76 -5.66
C LYS A 32 -5.02 -2.75 -4.99
N VAL A 33 -4.14 -1.89 -5.49
CA VAL A 33 -2.94 -1.48 -4.76
C VAL A 33 -3.41 -1.25 -3.34
N LEU A 34 -2.99 -2.11 -2.41
CA LEU A 34 -3.22 -1.91 -0.99
C LEU A 34 -2.52 -0.59 -0.69
N THR A 35 -3.25 0.51 -0.76
CA THR A 35 -2.82 1.79 -0.21
C THR A 35 -2.79 1.56 1.29
N LEU A 36 -1.68 0.98 1.74
CA LEU A 36 -1.38 0.74 3.12
C LEU A 36 -1.42 2.12 3.77
N ALA A 37 -2.47 2.37 4.55
CA ALA A 37 -2.67 3.66 5.19
C ALA A 37 -1.42 3.94 6.02
N LYS A 38 -0.66 4.97 5.61
CA LYS A 38 0.61 5.29 6.25
C LYS A 38 0.32 5.79 7.65
N SER A 39 0.63 4.98 8.66
CA SER A 39 0.41 5.38 10.05
C SER A 39 1.52 6.33 10.48
N GLN A 40 1.17 7.25 11.38
CA GLN A 40 2.14 8.20 11.94
C GLN A 40 3.12 7.52 12.92
N CYS A 41 2.70 6.45 13.58
CA CYS A 41 3.49 5.67 14.52
C CYS A 41 3.49 4.18 14.16
N PRO A 42 4.47 3.39 14.64
CA PRO A 42 4.48 1.94 14.49
C PRO A 42 3.27 1.27 15.16
N ASP A 43 3.03 0.01 14.84
CA ASP A 43 1.94 -0.77 15.44
C ASP A 43 2.13 -0.93 16.94
N ARG A 44 1.03 -0.74 17.69
CA ARG A 44 1.01 -0.71 19.18
C ARG A 44 1.73 0.49 19.79
N TRP A 45 1.90 1.57 19.03
CA TRP A 45 2.35 2.87 19.52
C TRP A 45 1.24 3.90 19.36
N SER A 46 1.20 4.88 20.27
CA SER A 46 0.27 6.00 20.24
C SER A 46 1.04 7.29 20.01
N TYR A 47 0.51 8.18 19.16
CA TYR A 47 1.09 9.51 19.00
C TYR A 47 0.61 10.43 20.12
N ASN A 48 1.54 10.91 20.93
CA ASN A 48 1.28 11.93 21.93
C ASN A 48 1.43 13.32 21.30
N SER A 49 0.31 14.03 21.14
CA SER A 49 0.30 15.36 20.52
C SER A 49 0.96 16.45 21.37
N LEU A 50 1.11 16.24 22.69
CA LEU A 50 1.74 17.19 23.59
C LEU A 50 3.27 17.13 23.47
N THR A 51 3.83 15.92 23.50
CA THR A 51 5.28 15.69 23.38
C THR A 51 5.74 15.58 21.93
N LYS A 52 4.79 15.43 21.00
CA LYS A 52 5.00 15.13 19.57
C LYS A 52 5.77 13.83 19.32
N GLN A 53 5.68 12.88 20.24
CA GLN A 53 6.40 11.60 20.16
C GLN A 53 5.42 10.43 20.00
N CYS A 54 5.89 9.37 19.35
CA CYS A 54 5.25 8.06 19.41
C CYS A 54 5.67 7.37 20.69
N GLU A 55 4.70 6.92 21.48
CA GLU A 55 4.91 6.23 22.76
C GLU A 55 4.37 4.79 22.69
N PRO A 56 5.14 3.77 23.11
CA PRO A 56 4.70 2.39 23.05
C PRO A 56 3.58 2.12 24.07
N GLN A 57 2.55 1.38 23.64
CA GLN A 57 1.40 0.99 24.48
C GLN A 57 1.56 -0.43 25.06
N TYR A 58 2.79 -0.94 25.09
CA TYR A 58 3.15 -2.28 25.56
C TYR A 58 4.50 -2.22 26.28
N GLN A 59 4.79 -3.20 27.14
CA GLN A 59 6.10 -3.29 27.78
C GLN A 59 7.17 -3.63 26.73
N THR A 60 8.11 -2.71 26.54
CA THR A 60 9.20 -2.83 25.57
C THR A 60 10.45 -2.13 26.10
N HIS A 61 11.60 -2.50 25.54
CA HIS A 61 12.88 -1.85 25.80
C HIS A 61 13.04 -0.56 24.97
N CYS A 62 12.14 -0.32 24.01
CA CYS A 62 12.17 0.86 23.15
C CYS A 62 11.64 2.11 23.84
N THR A 63 12.26 3.25 23.53
CA THR A 63 11.90 4.56 24.05
C THR A 63 10.98 5.32 23.10
N ALA A 64 10.24 6.28 23.63
CA ALA A 64 9.48 7.22 22.81
C ALA A 64 10.40 8.00 21.86
N PHE A 65 9.90 8.31 20.66
CA PHE A 65 10.67 9.01 19.63
C PHE A 65 9.79 9.91 18.76
N ASP A 66 10.38 10.93 18.16
CA ASP A 66 9.68 11.80 17.20
C ASP A 66 9.61 11.12 15.82
N PRO A 67 8.41 10.80 15.29
CA PRO A 67 8.26 10.16 13.98
C PRO A 67 8.67 11.04 12.79
N ASN A 68 8.89 12.34 13.02
CA ASN A 68 9.29 13.33 12.03
C ASN A 68 10.73 13.81 12.22
N ALA A 69 11.52 13.17 13.09
CA ALA A 69 12.94 13.48 13.24
C ALA A 69 13.67 13.43 11.88
N THR A 70 14.70 14.26 11.71
CA THR A 70 15.52 14.30 10.48
C THR A 70 16.22 12.98 10.19
N THR A 71 16.46 12.16 11.22
CA THR A 71 17.02 10.80 11.10
C THR A 71 16.00 9.76 10.60
N LEU A 72 14.70 10.08 10.62
CA LEU A 72 13.58 9.18 10.30
C LEU A 72 12.83 9.57 9.03
N GLN A 73 13.47 10.29 8.10
CA GLN A 73 12.81 10.78 6.88
C GLN A 73 12.53 9.68 5.84
N THR A 74 13.29 8.58 5.87
CA THR A 74 13.16 7.48 4.91
C THR A 74 12.31 6.34 5.46
N ALA A 75 11.57 5.65 4.58
CA ALA A 75 10.79 4.47 4.97
C ALA A 75 11.69 3.39 5.60
N SER A 76 12.90 3.19 5.07
CA SER A 76 13.88 2.25 5.62
C SER A 76 14.31 2.61 7.04
N ALA A 77 14.57 3.89 7.34
CA ALA A 77 14.91 4.31 8.70
C ALA A 77 13.75 4.06 9.67
N LYS A 78 12.53 4.36 9.25
CA LYS A 78 11.31 4.08 10.02
C LYS A 78 11.12 2.57 10.26
N CYS A 79 11.37 1.74 9.24
CA CYS A 79 11.29 0.29 9.36
C CYS A 79 12.34 -0.29 10.30
N ASN A 80 13.58 0.21 10.25
CA ASN A 80 14.63 -0.22 11.16
C ASN A 80 14.25 0.02 12.63
N VAL A 81 13.64 1.17 12.95
CA VAL A 81 13.14 1.44 14.30
C VAL A 81 12.03 0.46 14.68
N ALA A 82 11.03 0.26 13.82
CA ALA A 82 9.94 -0.67 14.09
C ALA A 82 10.45 -2.10 14.35
N GLN A 83 11.33 -2.62 13.48
CA GLN A 83 11.93 -3.95 13.61
C GLN A 83 12.82 -4.07 14.85
N SER A 84 13.60 -3.04 15.18
CA SER A 84 14.41 -3.05 16.41
C SER A 84 13.55 -3.17 17.68
N CYS A 85 12.30 -2.72 17.59
CA CYS A 85 11.30 -2.81 18.65
C CYS A 85 10.38 -4.04 18.54
N GLY A 86 10.63 -4.94 17.58
CA GLY A 86 9.82 -6.13 17.35
C GLY A 86 8.39 -5.82 16.90
N THR A 87 8.17 -4.70 16.20
CA THR A 87 6.87 -4.28 15.67
C THR A 87 6.93 -3.94 14.18
N SER A 88 5.77 -3.81 13.55
CA SER A 88 5.60 -3.35 12.17
C SER A 88 5.22 -1.86 12.12
N TRP A 89 5.31 -1.24 10.95
CA TRP A 89 4.90 0.15 10.75
C TRP A 89 4.15 0.30 9.42
N PRO A 90 2.81 0.37 9.45
CA PRO A 90 2.00 0.51 8.24
C PRO A 90 2.46 1.64 7.32
N GLY A 91 2.77 1.26 6.07
CA GLY A 91 3.24 2.18 5.04
C GLY A 91 4.71 2.60 5.13
N ASN A 92 5.47 2.08 6.10
CA ASN A 92 6.92 2.30 6.22
C ASN A 92 7.72 1.00 6.35
N CYS A 93 7.11 -0.06 6.90
CA CYS A 93 7.72 -1.37 7.15
C CYS A 93 6.66 -2.46 6.89
N PRO A 94 6.59 -2.98 5.64
CA PRO A 94 5.63 -4.01 5.25
C PRO A 94 5.91 -5.37 5.90
#